data_AF-A0A4V3JJ08-F1
#
_entry.id   AF-A0A4V3JJ08-F1
#
_cell.length_a   1.000
_cell.length_b   1.000
_cell.length_c   1.000
_cell.angle_alpha   90.00
_cell.angle_beta   90.00
_cell.angle_gamma   90.00
#
_symmetry.space_group_name_H-M   'P 1'
#
loop_
_entity.id
_entity.type
_entity.pdbx_description
1 polymer ?
#
loop_
_entity_poly.entity_id
_entity_poly.type
_entity_poly.pdbx_seq_one_letter_code
_entity_poly.pdbx_strand_id
1 'polypeptide(L)'
;MNSKDVLSRVFEITRDPRDGLLFLKEFQSLSPESFAILYADSETIFNSSEALFSDLKLLYQLDLFPFVVLEVDSFQYLKVFFPLEQMNLDGERSLGFSYQVVDRNKPLKEEVANSIRQKKIPILLWDDDSEKLSSLLDRCRSILHSSKVIYVSIDGPLKDPNTNKVKSILQSDSRLSLPEGTALSRSQNEFIQLSEDLLSKIEDPKFSIVLTSPFTLLTELFTVKGSGTLVKRKNKIRVCHSTDEVDMPRVFQLIEESFGKPLKPEFYKTKFDVLFLEESYRACAWLQKTEQGFLLSKFAVNGVARGAGVGRDIWDQILEHCRPLFWRSKPDNNINKWYMSVAQGIEKDDSWYYYWLGLGQSLIPATIQTLKSQPEDFFPK
;
A
#
# COMPACT_ATOMS: atom_id res chain seq x y z
N MET A 1 25.84 -12.68 -4.79
CA MET A 1 24.62 -12.63 -5.63
C MET A 1 24.75 -11.44 -6.55
N ASN A 2 24.49 -11.64 -7.83
CA ASN A 2 24.41 -10.57 -8.83
C ASN A 2 23.09 -9.79 -8.59
N SER A 3 23.02 -8.49 -8.95
CA SER A 3 21.80 -7.68 -8.78
C SER A 3 20.56 -8.32 -9.45
N LYS A 4 20.79 -9.10 -10.52
CA LYS A 4 19.77 -9.92 -11.18
C LYS A 4 19.17 -11.01 -10.29
N ASP A 5 19.94 -11.64 -9.41
CA ASP A 5 19.46 -12.73 -8.55
C ASP A 5 18.54 -12.19 -7.44
N VAL A 6 18.87 -11.00 -6.92
CA VAL A 6 18.09 -10.29 -5.89
C VAL A 6 16.72 -9.90 -6.47
N LEU A 7 16.71 -9.32 -7.67
CA LEU A 7 15.49 -8.97 -8.39
C LEU A 7 14.66 -10.21 -8.75
N SER A 8 15.29 -11.31 -9.16
CA SER A 8 14.59 -12.58 -9.41
C SER A 8 13.85 -13.04 -8.16
N ARG A 9 14.48 -12.95 -6.99
CA ARG A 9 13.85 -13.33 -5.72
C ARG A 9 12.66 -12.42 -5.38
N VAL A 10 12.75 -11.11 -5.63
CA VAL A 10 11.60 -10.20 -5.51
C VAL A 10 10.48 -10.60 -6.48
N PHE A 11 10.80 -11.00 -7.71
CA PHE A 11 9.78 -11.43 -8.69
C PHE A 11 9.11 -12.75 -8.32
N GLU A 12 9.87 -13.70 -7.75
CA GLU A 12 9.33 -14.94 -7.21
C GLU A 12 8.35 -14.67 -6.06
N ILE A 13 8.71 -13.76 -5.16
CA ILE A 13 7.87 -13.36 -4.02
C ILE A 13 6.58 -12.67 -4.49
N THR A 14 6.72 -11.73 -5.43
CA THR A 14 5.59 -10.92 -5.90
C THR A 14 4.67 -11.64 -6.86
N ARG A 15 5.14 -12.71 -7.51
CA ARG A 15 4.45 -13.47 -8.57
C ARG A 15 4.06 -12.65 -9.81
N ASP A 16 4.22 -11.33 -9.78
CA ASP A 16 4.10 -10.41 -10.92
C ASP A 16 5.32 -9.46 -10.91
N PRO A 17 6.26 -9.62 -11.87
CA PRO A 17 7.46 -8.78 -11.96
C PRO A 17 7.17 -7.28 -12.09
N ARG A 18 5.99 -6.91 -12.60
CA ARG A 18 5.59 -5.51 -12.77
C ARG A 18 5.32 -4.85 -11.42
N ASP A 19 4.67 -5.56 -10.50
CA ASP A 19 4.39 -5.07 -9.15
C ASP A 19 5.72 -4.88 -8.39
N GLY A 20 6.60 -5.89 -8.42
CA GLY A 20 7.91 -5.81 -7.76
C GLY A 20 8.76 -4.62 -8.24
N LEU A 21 8.83 -4.40 -9.56
CA LEU A 21 9.55 -3.24 -10.12
C LEU A 21 8.89 -1.90 -9.81
N LEU A 22 7.56 -1.86 -9.77
CA LEU A 22 6.81 -0.64 -9.45
C LEU A 22 7.12 -0.21 -8.00
N PHE A 23 6.93 -1.11 -7.04
CA PHE A 23 7.19 -0.82 -5.62
C PHE A 23 8.66 -0.52 -5.35
N LEU A 24 9.60 -1.23 -6.01
CA LEU A 24 11.03 -0.94 -5.85
C LEU A 24 11.37 0.49 -6.30
N LYS A 25 10.89 0.91 -7.48
CA LYS A 25 11.10 2.28 -7.97
C LYS A 25 10.46 3.32 -7.04
N GLU A 26 9.28 3.01 -6.52
CA GLU A 26 8.59 3.89 -5.58
C GLU A 26 9.42 4.05 -4.29
N PHE A 27 9.87 2.96 -3.68
CA PHE A 27 10.69 3.01 -2.47
C PHE A 27 12.02 3.72 -2.68
N GLN A 28 12.65 3.56 -3.85
CA GLN A 28 13.88 4.26 -4.21
C GLN A 28 13.66 5.75 -4.54
N SER A 29 12.41 6.17 -4.81
CA SER A 29 12.08 7.58 -5.03
C SER A 29 11.90 8.37 -3.72
N LEU A 30 11.73 7.67 -2.60
CA LEU A 30 11.65 8.26 -1.28
C LEU A 30 13.05 8.66 -0.77
N SER A 31 13.09 9.58 0.20
CA SER A 31 14.28 9.71 1.04
C SER A 31 14.56 8.37 1.73
N PRO A 32 15.81 7.85 1.71
CA PRO A 32 16.13 6.53 2.24
C PRO A 32 15.67 6.31 3.68
N GLU A 33 15.77 7.33 4.53
CA GLU A 33 15.34 7.29 5.93
C GLU A 33 13.80 7.21 6.11
N SER A 34 13.03 7.57 5.09
CA SER A 34 11.56 7.59 5.11
C SER A 34 10.94 6.28 4.61
N PHE A 35 11.76 5.30 4.20
CA PHE A 35 11.31 4.06 3.57
C PHE A 35 10.29 3.29 4.42
N ALA A 36 10.68 2.88 5.63
CA ALA A 36 9.80 2.20 6.57
C ALA A 36 10.41 2.20 7.98
N ILE A 37 9.56 2.23 9.00
CA ILE A 37 9.93 1.90 10.37
C ILE A 37 9.46 0.47 10.65
N LEU A 38 10.37 -0.41 11.06
CA LEU A 38 10.08 -1.82 11.33
C LEU A 38 10.26 -2.10 12.81
N TYR A 39 9.22 -2.55 13.48
CA TYR A 39 9.26 -3.05 14.85
C TYR A 39 9.04 -4.57 14.85
N ALA A 40 9.83 -5.29 15.65
CA ALA A 40 9.61 -6.71 15.91
C ALA A 40 9.67 -6.95 17.41
N ASP A 41 8.66 -7.65 17.94
CA ASP A 41 8.60 -8.00 19.36
C ASP A 41 9.62 -9.09 19.74
N SER A 42 9.89 -9.21 21.05
CA SER A 42 10.90 -10.16 21.53
C SER A 42 10.60 -11.61 21.22
N GLU A 43 9.33 -12.00 21.26
CA GLU A 43 8.91 -13.36 20.92
C GLU A 43 9.22 -13.70 19.45
N THR A 44 9.03 -12.73 18.56
CA THR A 44 9.32 -12.87 17.13
C THR A 44 10.82 -12.98 16.85
N ILE A 45 11.63 -12.15 17.50
CA ILE A 45 13.10 -12.22 17.37
C ILE A 45 13.61 -13.56 17.90
N PHE A 46 13.09 -14.02 19.04
CA PHE A 46 13.48 -15.29 19.63
C PHE A 46 13.13 -16.49 18.74
N ASN A 47 11.91 -16.53 18.20
CA ASN A 47 11.38 -17.70 17.49
C ASN A 47 11.69 -17.71 15.98
N SER A 48 11.91 -16.55 15.34
CA SER A 48 11.96 -16.44 13.88
C SER A 48 12.89 -15.34 13.36
N SER A 49 13.97 -15.07 14.09
CA SER A 49 15.03 -14.14 13.69
C SER A 49 15.59 -14.43 12.29
N GLU A 50 15.87 -15.70 11.96
CA GLU A 50 16.46 -16.07 10.67
C GLU A 50 15.63 -15.59 9.46
N ALA A 51 14.30 -15.73 9.54
CA ALA A 51 13.38 -15.31 8.49
C ALA A 51 13.39 -13.79 8.33
N LEU A 52 13.23 -13.05 9.43
CA LEU A 52 13.25 -11.58 9.43
C LEU A 52 14.60 -11.05 8.90
N PHE A 53 15.72 -11.64 9.34
CA PHE A 53 17.05 -11.20 8.92
C PHE A 53 17.36 -11.55 7.47
N SER A 54 16.85 -12.68 6.95
CA SER A 54 16.91 -12.98 5.51
C SER A 54 16.21 -11.89 4.69
N ASP A 55 15.05 -11.42 5.15
CA ASP A 55 14.30 -10.36 4.47
C ASP A 55 15.01 -9.00 4.57
N LEU A 56 15.54 -8.65 5.75
CA LEU A 56 16.38 -7.44 5.92
C LEU A 56 17.63 -7.47 5.04
N LYS A 57 18.26 -8.64 4.88
CA LYS A 57 19.38 -8.82 3.96
C LYS A 57 18.98 -8.58 2.50
N LEU A 58 17.79 -9.02 2.10
CA LEU A 58 17.31 -8.75 0.74
C LEU A 58 17.04 -7.26 0.52
N LEU A 59 16.40 -6.59 1.49
CA LEU A 59 16.18 -5.15 1.45
C LEU A 59 17.51 -4.40 1.35
N TYR A 60 18.50 -4.78 2.16
CA TYR A 60 19.86 -4.24 2.13
C TYR A 60 20.50 -4.38 0.74
N GLN A 61 20.34 -5.53 0.08
CA GLN A 61 20.85 -5.77 -1.27
C GLN A 61 20.13 -4.95 -2.36
N LEU A 62 18.92 -4.46 -2.07
CA LEU A 62 18.14 -3.59 -2.93
C LEU A 62 18.38 -2.09 -2.65
N ASP A 63 19.34 -1.77 -1.77
CA ASP A 63 19.60 -0.43 -1.24
C ASP A 63 18.37 0.19 -0.54
N LEU A 64 17.57 -0.65 0.14
CA LEU A 64 16.46 -0.25 0.99
C LEU A 64 16.83 -0.48 2.46
N PHE A 65 16.83 0.59 3.26
CA PHE A 65 17.33 0.59 4.63
C PHE A 65 16.19 0.92 5.61
N PRO A 66 15.43 -0.08 6.09
CA PRO A 66 14.39 0.18 7.08
C PRO A 66 15.02 0.66 8.39
N PHE A 67 14.35 1.59 9.07
CA PHE A 67 14.69 1.96 10.44
C PHE A 67 14.09 0.92 11.40
N VAL A 68 14.95 0.10 11.99
CA VAL A 68 14.54 -1.05 12.79
C VAL A 68 14.48 -0.68 14.27
N VAL A 69 13.38 -1.00 14.93
CA VAL A 69 13.16 -0.80 16.37
C VAL A 69 13.04 -2.17 17.03
N LEU A 70 13.84 -2.44 18.06
CA LEU A 70 13.88 -3.72 18.77
C LEU A 70 13.90 -3.50 20.27
N GLU A 71 13.33 -4.42 21.02
CA GLU A 71 13.48 -4.45 22.48
C GLU A 71 14.95 -4.63 22.89
N VAL A 72 15.39 -3.98 23.99
CA VAL A 72 16.78 -4.07 24.49
C VAL A 72 17.18 -5.53 24.73
N ASP A 73 16.30 -6.33 25.30
CA ASP A 73 16.56 -7.75 25.60
C ASP A 73 16.72 -8.59 24.33
N SER A 74 16.00 -8.22 23.27
CA SER A 74 16.10 -8.85 21.96
C SER A 74 17.43 -8.60 21.26
N PHE A 75 18.16 -7.54 21.63
CA PHE A 75 19.39 -7.16 20.96
C PHE A 75 20.52 -8.20 21.13
N GLN A 76 20.49 -8.98 22.22
CA GLN A 76 21.49 -10.04 22.43
C GLN A 76 21.42 -11.11 21.35
N TYR A 77 20.20 -11.49 20.92
CA TYR A 77 20.01 -12.45 19.83
C TYR A 77 20.57 -11.91 18.51
N LEU A 78 20.38 -10.62 18.26
CA LEU A 78 20.96 -9.94 17.09
C LEU A 78 22.48 -10.11 17.03
N LYS A 79 23.18 -9.95 18.16
CA LYS A 79 24.64 -10.14 18.24
C LYS A 79 25.08 -11.57 17.98
N VAL A 80 24.26 -12.55 18.39
CA VAL A 80 24.55 -13.99 18.20
C VAL A 80 24.39 -14.37 16.74
N PHE A 81 23.31 -13.95 16.09
CA PHE A 81 23.03 -14.30 14.69
C PHE A 81 23.79 -13.43 13.68
N PHE A 82 24.13 -12.20 14.05
CA PHE A 82 24.84 -11.24 13.20
C PHE A 82 25.88 -10.45 14.02
N PRO A 83 27.09 -11.02 14.23
CA PRO A 83 28.19 -10.32 14.87
C PRO A 83 28.56 -9.07 14.06
N LEU A 84 28.75 -7.94 14.74
CA LEU A 84 29.37 -6.74 14.17
C LEU A 84 30.77 -7.13 13.69
N GLU A 85 30.93 -7.31 12.38
CA GLU A 85 32.18 -7.58 11.69
C GLU A 85 32.95 -8.83 12.17
N GLN A 86 32.74 -9.96 11.50
CA GLN A 86 33.82 -10.92 11.32
C GLN A 86 34.48 -10.67 9.95
N MET A 87 35.68 -10.09 9.96
CA MET A 87 36.68 -10.49 8.97
C MET A 87 36.92 -11.98 9.19
N ASN A 88 36.38 -12.82 8.31
CA ASN A 88 36.80 -14.22 8.28
C ASN A 88 38.32 -14.24 8.03
N LEU A 89 39.03 -15.06 8.81
CA LEU A 89 40.47 -15.29 8.68
C LEU A 89 40.88 -15.78 7.26
N ASP A 90 39.91 -16.20 6.44
CA ASP A 90 40.08 -16.67 5.07
C ASP A 90 39.71 -15.64 3.98
N GLY A 91 39.42 -14.38 4.32
CA GLY A 91 39.20 -13.32 3.32
C GLY A 91 37.87 -13.38 2.54
N GLU A 92 37.02 -14.38 2.77
CA GLU A 92 35.65 -14.39 2.26
C GLU A 92 34.73 -13.51 3.11
N ARG A 93 34.19 -12.45 2.49
CA ARG A 93 33.18 -11.56 3.08
C ARG A 93 32.01 -12.39 3.58
N SER A 94 31.71 -12.32 4.88
CA SER A 94 30.51 -12.94 5.42
C SER A 94 29.27 -12.35 4.73
N LEU A 95 28.35 -13.24 4.34
CA LEU A 95 27.12 -12.96 3.59
C LEU A 95 26.04 -12.25 4.46
N GLY A 96 26.42 -11.36 5.37
CA GLY A 96 25.49 -10.61 6.23
C GLY A 96 25.08 -9.24 5.67
N PHE A 97 24.31 -8.49 6.45
CA PHE A 97 24.11 -7.04 6.27
C PHE A 97 24.77 -6.30 7.44
N SER A 98 25.26 -5.09 7.21
CA SER A 98 25.83 -4.25 8.27
C SER A 98 24.74 -3.42 8.94
N TYR A 99 24.89 -3.17 10.24
CA TYR A 99 23.96 -2.34 11.02
C TYR A 99 24.69 -1.37 11.94
N GLN A 100 23.97 -0.35 12.41
CA GLN A 100 24.45 0.62 13.40
C GLN A 100 23.38 0.80 14.46
N VAL A 101 23.76 0.67 15.73
CA VAL A 101 22.88 1.05 16.84
C VAL A 101 22.86 2.57 16.95
N VAL A 102 21.67 3.15 16.89
CA VAL A 102 21.46 4.60 16.94
C VAL A 102 21.43 5.06 18.39
N ASP A 103 22.26 6.04 18.70
CA ASP A 103 22.33 6.65 20.03
C ASP A 103 21.13 7.58 20.25
N ARG A 104 20.31 7.27 21.26
CA ARG A 104 19.12 8.07 21.64
C ARG A 104 19.46 9.51 22.05
N ASN A 105 20.69 9.78 22.47
CA ASN A 105 21.12 11.11 22.93
C ASN A 105 21.54 12.03 21.78
N LYS A 106 21.69 11.50 20.56
CA LYS A 106 22.09 12.25 19.38
C LYS A 106 20.89 12.60 18.49
N PRO A 107 21.04 13.58 17.58
CA PRO A 107 19.99 13.89 16.62
C PRO A 107 19.65 12.67 15.75
N LEU A 108 18.46 12.10 15.95
CA LEU A 108 18.02 10.85 15.32
C LEU A 108 18.18 10.87 13.80
N LYS A 109 17.75 11.96 13.15
CA LYS A 109 17.80 12.09 11.69
C LYS A 109 19.23 12.01 11.15
N GLU A 110 20.18 12.64 11.83
CA GLU A 110 21.58 12.67 11.40
C GLU A 110 22.24 11.30 11.59
N GLU A 111 22.00 10.64 12.71
CA GLU A 111 22.52 9.28 12.97
C GLU A 111 21.96 8.27 11.96
N VAL A 112 20.65 8.33 11.68
CA VAL A 112 20.01 7.47 10.68
C VAL A 112 20.57 7.74 9.28
N ALA A 113 20.66 9.01 8.87
CA ALA A 113 21.24 9.36 7.58
C ALA A 113 22.72 8.95 7.47
N ASN A 114 23.51 9.08 8.53
CA ASN A 114 24.90 8.63 8.59
C ASN A 114 25.01 7.11 8.44
N SER A 115 24.18 6.36 9.18
CA SER A 115 24.11 4.90 9.08
C SER A 115 23.81 4.46 7.66
N ILE A 116 22.78 5.03 7.04
CA ILE A 116 22.37 4.70 5.67
C ILE A 116 23.47 5.06 4.65
N ARG A 117 24.11 6.23 4.79
CA ARG A 117 25.26 6.63 3.93
C ARG A 117 26.43 5.65 4.02
N GLN A 118 26.64 5.04 5.17
CA GLN A 118 27.65 3.99 5.37
C GLN A 118 27.18 2.59 4.93
N LYS A 119 26.00 2.49 4.31
CA LYS A 119 25.32 1.22 4.02
C LYS A 119 25.20 0.37 5.28
N LYS A 120 24.56 0.91 6.31
CA LYS A 120 24.23 0.20 7.54
C LYS A 120 22.74 0.38 7.85
N ILE A 121 22.06 -0.72 8.19
CA ILE A 121 20.68 -0.66 8.71
C ILE A 121 20.70 0.03 10.09
N PRO A 122 19.99 1.15 10.25
CA PRO A 122 19.90 1.84 11.53
C PRO A 122 18.95 1.08 12.47
N ILE A 123 19.45 0.74 13.66
CA ILE A 123 18.72 0.01 14.69
C ILE A 123 18.58 0.89 15.93
N LEU A 124 17.35 1.08 16.40
CA LEU A 124 17.06 1.73 17.67
C LEU A 124 16.60 0.68 18.69
N LEU A 125 17.26 0.66 19.84
CA LEU A 125 16.83 -0.18 20.95
C LEU A 125 15.73 0.56 21.71
N TRP A 126 14.62 -0.11 21.98
CA TRP A 126 13.44 0.33 22.73
C TRP A 126 13.32 -0.45 24.04
N ASP A 127 12.80 0.20 25.07
CA ASP A 127 12.60 -0.37 26.40
C ASP A 127 11.28 0.19 26.97
N ASP A 128 10.38 -0.70 27.43
CA ASP A 128 9.04 -0.35 27.91
C ASP A 128 9.08 0.51 29.17
N ASP A 129 10.12 0.35 29.99
CA ASP A 129 10.36 1.19 31.18
C ASP A 129 10.71 2.64 30.81
N SER A 130 11.22 2.86 29.60
CA SER A 130 11.75 4.17 29.18
C SER A 130 10.70 5.08 28.54
N GLU A 131 9.91 4.56 27.61
CA GLU A 131 8.85 5.28 26.92
C GLU A 131 7.88 4.30 26.27
N LYS A 132 6.59 4.65 26.17
CA LYS A 132 5.61 3.82 25.45
C LYS A 132 6.00 3.66 23.98
N LEU A 133 5.89 2.44 23.45
CA LEU A 133 6.20 2.13 22.04
C LEU A 133 5.45 3.05 21.06
N SER A 134 4.16 3.32 21.28
CA SER A 134 3.37 4.22 20.43
C SER A 134 3.96 5.64 20.35
N SER A 135 4.53 6.13 21.46
CA SER A 135 5.14 7.47 21.52
C SER A 135 6.51 7.50 20.84
N LEU A 136 7.31 6.43 21.03
CA LEU A 136 8.57 6.26 20.31
C LEU A 136 8.36 6.23 18.79
N LEU A 137 7.43 5.39 18.33
CA LEU A 137 7.19 5.19 16.90
C LEU A 137 6.65 6.47 16.25
N ASP A 138 5.75 7.21 16.90
CA ASP A 138 5.28 8.50 16.38
C ASP A 138 6.41 9.53 16.29
N ARG A 139 7.26 9.62 17.32
CA ARG A 139 8.44 10.50 17.33
C ARG A 139 9.40 10.16 16.17
N CYS A 140 9.74 8.89 16.00
CA CYS A 140 10.62 8.45 14.92
C CYS A 140 10.01 8.71 13.55
N ARG A 141 8.72 8.37 13.38
CA ARG A 141 7.95 8.63 12.16
C ARG A 141 7.97 10.11 11.78
N SER A 142 7.71 10.99 12.74
CA SER A 142 7.70 12.44 12.54
C SER A 142 9.08 12.97 12.09
N ILE A 143 10.16 12.53 12.75
CA ILE A 143 11.53 12.96 12.45
C ILE A 143 12.04 12.42 11.11
N LEU A 144 11.74 11.15 10.81
CA LEU A 144 12.21 10.44 9.61
C LEU A 144 11.24 10.60 8.43
N HIS A 145 10.11 11.28 8.63
CA HIS A 145 9.03 11.44 7.64
C HIS A 145 8.54 10.12 7.02
N SER A 146 8.59 9.03 7.78
CA SER A 146 8.08 7.74 7.31
C SER A 146 6.55 7.73 7.33
N SER A 147 5.92 7.28 6.25
CA SER A 147 4.47 7.06 6.20
C SER A 147 4.07 5.62 6.55
N LYS A 148 5.04 4.74 6.83
CA LYS A 148 4.80 3.32 7.05
C LYS A 148 5.50 2.80 8.30
N VAL A 149 4.70 2.26 9.22
CA VAL A 149 5.17 1.50 10.39
C VAL A 149 4.78 0.04 10.18
N ILE A 150 5.74 -0.87 10.30
CA ILE A 150 5.55 -2.30 10.10
C ILE A 150 5.81 -2.98 11.44
N TYR A 151 4.78 -3.61 11.99
CA TYR A 151 4.84 -4.50 13.13
C TYR A 151 5.01 -5.93 12.62
N VAL A 152 6.12 -6.57 12.97
CA VAL A 152 6.39 -7.97 12.65
C VAL A 152 6.12 -8.81 13.89
N SER A 153 5.15 -9.72 13.79
CA SER A 153 4.80 -10.65 14.85
C SER A 153 4.79 -12.10 14.35
N ILE A 154 5.18 -13.05 15.21
CA ILE A 154 5.13 -14.48 14.90
C ILE A 154 3.70 -14.98 14.67
N ASP A 155 2.71 -14.40 15.36
CA ASP A 155 1.29 -14.70 15.17
C ASP A 155 0.79 -14.26 13.77
N GLY A 156 1.51 -13.30 13.17
CA GLY A 156 1.23 -12.79 11.84
C GLY A 156 -0.07 -11.99 11.74
N PRO A 157 -0.58 -11.80 10.51
CA PRO A 157 -1.70 -10.90 10.24
C PRO A 157 -3.03 -11.41 10.80
N LEU A 158 -3.96 -10.48 11.01
CA LEU A 158 -5.34 -10.76 11.37
C LEU A 158 -6.09 -11.37 10.19
N LYS A 159 -6.72 -12.51 10.45
CA LYS A 159 -7.52 -13.25 9.47
C LYS A 159 -8.99 -13.18 9.86
N ASP A 160 -9.82 -13.00 8.86
CA ASP A 160 -11.27 -13.08 9.01
C ASP A 160 -11.67 -14.52 9.42
N PRO A 161 -12.40 -14.72 10.53
CA PRO A 161 -12.72 -16.07 11.02
C PRO A 161 -13.52 -16.94 10.04
N ASN A 162 -14.32 -16.32 9.17
CA ASN A 162 -15.18 -17.03 8.23
C ASN A 162 -14.45 -17.40 6.93
N THR A 163 -13.60 -16.50 6.45
CA THR A 163 -12.94 -16.67 5.14
C THR A 163 -11.47 -17.09 5.24
N ASN A 164 -10.88 -17.01 6.43
CA ASN A 164 -9.45 -17.21 6.71
C ASN A 164 -8.52 -16.31 5.86
N LYS A 165 -9.05 -15.23 5.27
CA LYS A 165 -8.31 -14.27 4.47
C LYS A 165 -7.80 -13.14 5.36
N VAL A 166 -6.59 -12.67 5.06
CA VAL A 166 -6.05 -11.45 5.66
C VAL A 166 -6.94 -10.26 5.28
N LYS A 167 -7.30 -9.43 6.26
CA LYS A 167 -8.09 -8.22 6.04
C LYS A 167 -7.30 -6.98 6.44
N SER A 168 -7.46 -5.93 5.64
CA SER A 168 -7.15 -4.56 6.05
C SER A 168 -8.20 -4.08 7.05
N ILE A 169 -7.77 -3.32 8.04
CA ILE A 169 -8.63 -2.70 9.06
C ILE A 169 -8.62 -1.19 8.82
N LEU A 170 -9.82 -0.62 8.73
CA LEU A 170 -10.00 0.81 8.61
C LEU A 170 -10.45 1.37 9.95
N GLN A 171 -9.86 2.51 10.32
CA GLN A 171 -10.37 3.31 11.44
C GLN A 171 -11.57 4.14 10.95
N SER A 172 -12.71 3.97 11.63
CA SER A 172 -13.89 4.83 11.53
C SER A 172 -14.19 5.40 12.91
N ASP A 173 -14.46 6.70 13.01
CA ASP A 173 -14.95 7.34 14.23
C ASP A 173 -14.15 6.97 15.50
N SER A 174 -12.83 7.01 15.37
CA SER A 174 -11.84 6.76 16.43
C SER A 174 -11.71 5.31 16.93
N ARG A 175 -12.40 4.33 16.34
CA ARG A 175 -12.22 2.90 16.65
C ARG A 175 -11.84 2.08 15.43
N LEU A 176 -11.08 1.01 15.65
CA LEU A 176 -10.79 0.04 14.59
C LEU A 176 -11.98 -0.92 14.40
N SER A 177 -12.47 -1.01 13.16
CA SER A 177 -13.56 -1.93 12.82
C SER A 177 -13.02 -3.34 12.62
N LEU A 178 -13.06 -4.16 13.68
CA LEU A 178 -12.69 -5.57 13.63
C LEU A 178 -13.88 -6.42 13.14
N PRO A 179 -13.65 -7.52 12.39
CA PRO A 179 -14.70 -8.47 12.06
C PRO A 179 -15.34 -9.07 13.32
N GLU A 180 -16.66 -9.28 13.28
CA GLU A 180 -17.36 -9.96 14.37
C GLU A 180 -16.76 -11.36 14.63
N GLY A 181 -16.60 -11.70 15.90
CA GLY A 181 -16.04 -13.00 16.32
C GLY A 181 -14.53 -13.16 16.17
N THR A 182 -13.78 -12.08 15.90
CA THR A 182 -12.32 -12.14 15.84
C THR A 182 -11.72 -12.40 17.23
N ALA A 183 -11.17 -13.61 17.44
CA ALA A 183 -10.36 -13.91 18.61
C ALA A 183 -8.93 -13.42 18.37
N LEU A 184 -8.43 -12.56 19.25
CA LEU A 184 -7.11 -11.94 19.14
C LEU A 184 -6.14 -12.60 20.13
N SER A 185 -4.93 -12.91 19.66
CA SER A 185 -3.82 -13.25 20.55
C SER A 185 -3.37 -12.04 21.37
N ARG A 186 -2.45 -12.25 22.32
CA ARG A 186 -1.87 -11.15 23.10
C ARG A 186 -1.16 -10.13 22.20
N SER A 187 -0.26 -10.58 21.32
CA SER A 187 0.50 -9.72 20.41
C SER A 187 -0.43 -8.93 19.46
N GLN A 188 -1.51 -9.57 19.00
CA GLN A 188 -2.51 -8.95 18.14
C GLN A 188 -3.32 -7.88 18.88
N ASN A 189 -3.65 -8.09 20.15
CA ASN A 189 -4.27 -7.06 20.99
C ASN A 189 -3.32 -5.87 21.21
N GLU A 190 -2.05 -6.12 21.49
CA GLU A 190 -1.02 -5.09 21.64
C GLU A 190 -0.86 -4.28 20.34
N PHE A 191 -0.87 -4.94 19.18
CA PHE A 191 -0.88 -4.28 17.87
C PHE A 191 -2.10 -3.39 17.64
N ILE A 192 -3.31 -3.84 18.02
CA ILE A 192 -4.54 -3.06 17.88
C ILE A 192 -4.50 -1.81 18.76
N GLN A 193 -4.07 -1.95 20.02
CA GLN A 193 -3.91 -0.82 20.94
C GLN A 193 -2.87 0.18 20.43
N LEU A 194 -1.71 -0.31 19.99
CA LEU A 194 -0.67 0.51 19.36
C LEU A 194 -1.23 1.28 18.16
N SER A 195 -2.04 0.61 17.33
CA SER A 195 -2.61 1.20 16.13
C SER A 195 -3.65 2.27 16.44
N GLU A 196 -4.51 2.06 17.43
CA GLU A 196 -5.46 3.07 17.90
C GLU A 196 -4.74 4.29 18.49
N ASP A 197 -3.72 4.08 19.31
CA ASP A 197 -2.90 5.13 19.90
C ASP A 197 -2.23 6.00 18.82
N LEU A 198 -1.56 5.37 17.85
CA LEU A 198 -0.88 6.06 16.76
C LEU A 198 -1.87 6.80 15.87
N LEU A 199 -2.93 6.11 15.43
CA LEU A 199 -3.91 6.76 14.57
C LEU A 199 -4.65 7.87 15.30
N SER A 200 -4.93 7.80 16.60
CA SER A 200 -5.59 8.90 17.32
C SER A 200 -4.88 10.26 17.19
N LYS A 201 -3.55 10.26 17.01
CA LYS A 201 -2.72 11.46 16.95
C LYS A 201 -2.35 11.91 15.53
N ILE A 202 -2.37 10.99 14.55
CA ILE A 202 -1.55 11.19 13.34
C ILE A 202 -2.19 11.92 12.14
N GLU A 203 -3.49 12.07 11.91
CA GLU A 203 -4.12 12.75 10.74
C GLU A 203 -3.65 12.49 9.28
N ASP A 204 -2.39 12.17 8.96
CA ASP A 204 -1.86 11.98 7.61
C ASP A 204 -2.58 10.82 6.88
N PRO A 205 -3.26 11.09 5.74
CA PRO A 205 -4.00 10.08 4.99
C PRO A 205 -3.10 9.07 4.26
N LYS A 206 -1.79 9.33 4.19
CA LYS A 206 -0.78 8.40 3.65
C LYS A 206 -0.21 7.49 4.73
N PHE A 207 -0.40 7.83 6.01
CA PHE A 207 0.13 7.03 7.10
C PHE A 207 -0.61 5.69 7.22
N SER A 208 0.17 4.63 7.38
CA SER A 208 -0.34 3.28 7.58
C SER A 208 0.53 2.49 8.54
N ILE A 209 -0.12 1.61 9.29
CA ILE A 209 0.50 0.66 10.21
C ILE A 209 0.18 -0.73 9.68
N VAL A 210 1.15 -1.61 9.62
CA VAL A 210 0.98 -2.94 9.02
C VAL A 210 1.38 -4.01 10.02
N LEU A 211 0.51 -4.98 10.29
CA LEU A 211 0.88 -6.20 11.00
C LEU A 211 1.19 -7.30 9.99
N THR A 212 2.39 -7.84 10.03
CA THR A 212 2.83 -8.94 9.16
C THR A 212 3.59 -9.99 9.94
N SER A 213 3.96 -11.09 9.29
CA SER A 213 4.84 -12.11 9.88
C SER A 213 6.26 -12.03 9.33
N PRO A 214 7.27 -12.60 10.03
CA PRO A 214 8.65 -12.68 9.55
C PRO A 214 8.79 -13.35 8.17
N PHE A 215 7.83 -14.19 7.79
CA PHE A 215 7.84 -14.94 6.53
C PHE A 215 7.13 -14.21 5.38
N THR A 216 6.48 -13.07 5.67
CA THR A 216 5.59 -12.38 4.74
C THR A 216 5.89 -10.89 4.62
N LEU A 217 7.00 -10.41 5.20
CA LEU A 217 7.42 -9.01 5.14
C LEU A 217 7.66 -8.54 3.70
N LEU A 218 8.42 -9.28 2.90
CA LEU A 218 8.68 -8.89 1.51
C LEU A 218 7.43 -8.95 0.62
N THR A 219 6.58 -9.96 0.81
CA THR A 219 5.29 -10.05 0.10
C THR A 219 4.42 -8.84 0.43
N GLU A 220 4.40 -8.42 1.69
CA GLU A 220 3.68 -7.22 2.12
C GLU A 220 4.24 -5.93 1.51
N LEU A 221 5.57 -5.80 1.43
CA LEU A 221 6.21 -4.61 0.88
C LEU A 221 6.06 -4.48 -0.65
N PHE A 222 6.14 -5.59 -1.38
CA PHE A 222 6.29 -5.56 -2.85
C PHE A 222 5.04 -6.02 -3.62
N THR A 223 3.92 -6.30 -2.97
CA THR A 223 2.67 -6.67 -3.67
C THR A 223 1.54 -5.69 -3.43
N VAL A 224 0.66 -5.55 -4.42
CA VAL A 224 -0.52 -4.68 -4.31
C VAL A 224 -1.48 -5.18 -3.23
N LYS A 225 -1.67 -6.50 -3.13
CA LYS A 225 -2.57 -7.08 -2.12
C LYS A 225 -1.98 -7.08 -0.72
N GLY A 226 -0.67 -7.08 -0.62
CA GLY A 226 0.02 -7.39 0.61
C GLY A 226 -0.25 -8.82 1.10
N SER A 227 0.31 -9.11 2.26
CA SER A 227 0.05 -10.31 3.05
C SER A 227 -0.13 -10.01 4.53
N GLY A 228 -0.05 -8.73 4.90
CA GLY A 228 -0.25 -8.19 6.24
C GLY A 228 -1.63 -7.59 6.43
N THR A 229 -1.98 -7.35 7.70
CA THR A 229 -3.12 -6.54 8.09
C THR A 229 -2.72 -5.07 8.05
N LEU A 230 -3.14 -4.38 7.00
CA LEU A 230 -3.01 -2.93 6.86
C LEU A 230 -4.03 -2.22 7.76
N VAL A 231 -3.56 -1.45 8.73
CA VAL A 231 -4.36 -0.54 9.57
C VAL A 231 -4.11 0.90 9.14
N LYS A 232 -5.19 1.60 8.80
CA LYS A 232 -5.12 3.02 8.43
C LYS A 232 -6.44 3.74 8.65
N ARG A 233 -6.43 5.07 8.54
CA ARG A 233 -7.66 5.86 8.45
C ARG A 233 -8.45 5.50 7.19
N LYS A 234 -9.78 5.47 7.30
CA LYS A 234 -10.67 5.38 6.14
C LYS A 234 -10.40 6.54 5.18
N ASN A 235 -10.38 6.25 3.88
CA ASN A 235 -10.13 7.31 2.90
C ASN A 235 -11.30 8.29 2.89
N LYS A 236 -11.00 9.59 2.90
CA LYS A 236 -12.00 10.64 2.71
C LYS A 236 -12.23 10.82 1.21
N ILE A 237 -13.43 10.49 0.77
CA ILE A 237 -13.86 10.64 -0.61
C ILE A 237 -14.86 11.79 -0.65
N ARG A 238 -14.54 12.83 -1.41
CA ARG A 238 -15.43 13.94 -1.72
C ARG A 238 -16.27 13.56 -2.93
N VAL A 239 -17.56 13.87 -2.89
CA VAL A 239 -18.47 13.79 -4.03
C VAL A 239 -18.66 15.20 -4.57
N CYS A 240 -18.15 15.45 -5.77
CA CYS A 240 -18.19 16.74 -6.43
C CYS A 240 -19.18 16.73 -7.60
N HIS A 241 -19.91 17.82 -7.79
CA HIS A 241 -20.90 18.00 -8.87
C HIS A 241 -20.58 19.17 -9.80
N SER A 242 -19.51 19.91 -9.54
CA SER A 242 -18.98 20.96 -10.42
C SER A 242 -17.46 20.91 -10.45
N THR A 243 -16.88 21.39 -11.56
CA THR A 243 -15.45 21.59 -11.73
C THR A 243 -14.88 22.73 -10.87
N ASP A 244 -15.73 23.64 -10.40
CA ASP A 244 -15.28 24.88 -9.72
C ASP A 244 -14.64 24.63 -8.35
N GLU A 245 -14.96 23.50 -7.72
CA GLU A 245 -14.47 23.12 -6.38
C GLU A 245 -13.32 22.11 -6.40
N VAL A 246 -12.80 21.83 -7.60
CA VAL A 246 -11.84 20.75 -7.89
C VAL A 246 -10.62 21.29 -8.63
N ASP A 247 -9.44 20.90 -8.17
CA ASP A 247 -8.20 21.14 -8.90
C ASP A 247 -8.13 20.19 -10.11
N MET A 248 -8.74 20.62 -11.21
CA MET A 248 -8.84 19.85 -12.45
C MET A 248 -7.48 19.46 -13.02
N PRO A 249 -6.45 20.34 -13.06
CA PRO A 249 -5.09 19.95 -13.44
C PRO A 249 -4.58 18.71 -12.68
N ARG A 250 -4.78 18.63 -11.36
CA ARG A 250 -4.39 17.45 -10.57
C ARG A 250 -5.21 16.21 -10.89
N VAL A 251 -6.51 16.36 -11.18
CA VAL A 251 -7.35 15.23 -11.64
C VAL A 251 -6.84 14.67 -12.96
N PHE A 252 -6.52 15.54 -13.92
CA PHE A 252 -6.00 15.10 -15.22
C PHE A 252 -4.65 14.40 -15.08
N GLN A 253 -3.74 14.97 -14.27
CA GLN A 253 -2.46 14.33 -13.96
C GLN A 253 -2.66 12.93 -13.35
N LEU A 254 -3.55 12.79 -12.36
CA LEU A 254 -3.89 11.50 -11.76
C LEU A 254 -4.39 10.49 -12.81
N ILE A 255 -5.25 10.92 -13.74
CA ILE A 255 -5.77 10.07 -14.80
C ILE A 255 -4.64 9.63 -15.73
N GLU A 256 -3.80 10.55 -16.20
CA GLU A 256 -2.67 10.22 -17.08
C GLU A 256 -1.69 9.25 -16.43
N GLU A 257 -1.33 9.49 -15.16
CA GLU A 257 -0.47 8.61 -14.36
C GLU A 257 -1.08 7.23 -14.16
N SER A 258 -2.39 7.15 -13.85
CA SER A 258 -3.08 5.89 -13.59
C SER A 258 -3.20 5.00 -14.83
N PHE A 259 -3.39 5.62 -16.00
CA PHE A 259 -3.52 4.92 -17.29
C PHE A 259 -2.18 4.77 -18.02
N GLY A 260 -1.15 5.52 -17.62
CA GLY A 260 0.17 5.53 -18.25
C GLY A 260 0.15 6.06 -19.68
N LYS A 261 -0.78 6.98 -19.99
CA LYS A 261 -0.97 7.57 -21.32
C LYS A 261 -1.45 9.03 -21.19
N PRO A 262 -0.99 9.95 -22.06
CA PRO A 262 -1.49 11.31 -22.07
C PRO A 262 -2.93 11.39 -22.57
N LEU A 263 -3.70 12.30 -21.99
CA LEU A 263 -5.07 12.60 -22.39
C LEU A 263 -5.08 13.42 -23.68
N LYS A 264 -6.13 13.25 -24.48
CA LYS A 264 -6.35 14.08 -25.68
C LYS A 264 -6.94 15.45 -25.31
N PRO A 265 -6.65 16.50 -26.11
CA PRO A 265 -7.15 17.86 -25.89
C PRO A 265 -8.67 17.97 -25.66
N GLU A 266 -9.45 17.09 -26.29
CA GLU A 266 -10.90 17.05 -26.21
C GLU A 266 -11.38 16.66 -24.81
N PHE A 267 -10.66 15.77 -24.12
CA PHE A 267 -11.07 15.31 -22.79
C PHE A 267 -11.01 16.41 -21.74
N TYR A 268 -10.03 17.31 -21.82
CA TYR A 268 -9.91 18.46 -20.89
C TYR A 268 -11.10 19.42 -20.95
N LYS A 269 -11.91 19.37 -22.02
CA LYS A 269 -13.12 20.17 -22.20
C LYS A 269 -14.39 19.47 -21.70
N THR A 270 -14.29 18.19 -21.35
CA THR A 270 -15.43 17.42 -20.86
C THR A 270 -15.79 17.83 -19.43
N LYS A 271 -17.04 17.56 -19.05
CA LYS A 271 -17.54 17.76 -17.68
C LYS A 271 -18.00 16.42 -17.11
N PHE A 272 -17.96 16.32 -15.79
CA PHE A 272 -18.63 15.26 -15.04
C PHE A 272 -19.94 15.79 -14.46
N ASP A 273 -20.88 14.88 -14.23
CA ASP A 273 -22.05 15.13 -13.38
C ASP A 273 -21.79 14.73 -11.92
N VAL A 274 -20.93 13.73 -11.74
CA VAL A 274 -20.49 13.25 -10.43
C VAL A 274 -19.02 12.87 -10.52
N LEU A 275 -18.20 13.43 -9.64
CA LEU A 275 -16.81 13.04 -9.44
C LEU A 275 -16.64 12.55 -8.01
N PHE A 276 -16.32 11.27 -7.84
CA PHE A 276 -15.80 10.78 -6.56
C PHE A 276 -14.29 11.03 -6.56
N LEU A 277 -13.80 11.79 -5.60
CA LEU A 277 -12.39 12.19 -5.53
C LEU A 277 -11.85 11.94 -4.13
N GLU A 278 -10.78 11.15 -4.03
CA GLU A 278 -10.05 11.03 -2.78
C GLU A 278 -9.32 12.33 -2.45
N GLU A 279 -9.35 12.76 -1.19
CA GLU A 279 -8.89 14.09 -0.74
C GLU A 279 -7.44 14.42 -1.14
N SER A 280 -6.56 13.41 -1.23
CA SER A 280 -5.17 13.56 -1.66
C SER A 280 -4.96 13.40 -3.17
N TYR A 281 -6.01 13.31 -3.98
CA TYR A 281 -5.97 13.08 -5.44
C TYR A 281 -5.22 11.80 -5.82
N ARG A 282 -5.37 10.72 -5.03
CA ARG A 282 -4.75 9.42 -5.35
C ARG A 282 -5.67 8.50 -6.16
N ALA A 283 -6.96 8.79 -6.13
CA ALA A 283 -7.95 8.05 -6.90
C ALA A 283 -9.16 8.94 -7.21
N CYS A 284 -9.78 8.71 -8.37
CA CYS A 284 -11.05 9.32 -8.74
C CYS A 284 -11.92 8.43 -9.62
N ALA A 285 -13.23 8.64 -9.55
CA ALA A 285 -14.19 8.13 -10.51
C ALA A 285 -14.96 9.28 -11.15
N TRP A 286 -14.86 9.40 -12.47
CA TRP A 286 -15.52 10.41 -13.28
C TRP A 286 -16.76 9.83 -13.93
N LEU A 287 -17.94 10.32 -13.54
CA LEU A 287 -19.21 9.84 -14.03
C LEU A 287 -19.99 10.92 -14.77
N GLN A 288 -20.69 10.50 -15.82
CA GLN A 288 -21.59 11.32 -16.60
C GLN A 288 -22.99 10.71 -16.57
N LYS A 289 -24.01 11.55 -16.40
CA LYS A 289 -25.41 11.14 -16.46
C LYS A 289 -25.82 10.99 -17.92
N THR A 290 -26.57 9.94 -18.19
CA THR A 290 -27.14 9.60 -19.48
C THR A 290 -28.59 9.20 -19.28
N GLU A 291 -29.36 9.06 -20.37
CA GLU A 291 -30.74 8.59 -20.29
C GLU A 291 -30.87 7.18 -19.69
N GLN A 292 -29.84 6.33 -19.85
CA GLN A 292 -29.86 4.94 -19.39
C GLN A 292 -29.29 4.75 -17.97
N GLY A 293 -28.69 5.79 -17.37
CA GLY A 293 -28.02 5.73 -16.07
C GLY A 293 -26.71 6.50 -16.06
N PHE A 294 -25.70 5.98 -15.35
CA PHE A 294 -24.40 6.61 -15.19
C PHE A 294 -23.34 5.91 -16.05
N LEU A 295 -22.69 6.70 -16.91
CA LEU A 295 -21.48 6.30 -17.62
C LEU A 295 -20.26 6.57 -16.73
N LEU A 296 -19.54 5.53 -16.34
CA LEU A 296 -18.23 5.68 -15.70
C LEU A 296 -17.16 5.88 -16.78
N SER A 297 -16.84 7.15 -17.05
CA SER A 297 -15.89 7.56 -18.09
C SER A 297 -14.44 7.29 -17.69
N LYS A 298 -14.09 7.56 -16.42
CA LYS A 298 -12.76 7.27 -15.87
C LYS A 298 -12.87 6.67 -14.49
N PHE A 299 -12.07 5.64 -14.25
CA PHE A 299 -11.79 5.10 -12.93
C PHE A 299 -10.27 5.03 -12.77
N ALA A 300 -9.71 6.06 -12.15
CA ALA A 300 -8.28 6.26 -12.02
C ALA A 300 -7.87 6.01 -10.56
N VAL A 301 -6.90 5.12 -10.37
CA VAL A 301 -6.31 4.82 -9.07
C VAL A 301 -4.81 4.70 -9.30
N ASN A 302 -4.02 5.56 -8.67
CA ASN A 302 -2.57 5.50 -8.78
C ASN A 302 -2.03 4.21 -8.14
N GLY A 303 -0.80 3.82 -8.47
CA GLY A 303 -0.22 2.54 -8.05
C GLY A 303 -0.31 2.31 -6.53
N VAL A 304 0.03 3.33 -5.76
CA VAL A 304 0.00 3.33 -4.29
C VAL A 304 -1.40 3.09 -3.73
N ALA A 305 -2.41 3.75 -4.30
CA ALA A 305 -3.79 3.68 -3.83
C ALA A 305 -4.49 2.35 -4.15
N ARG A 306 -3.98 1.57 -5.12
CA ARG A 306 -4.53 0.25 -5.47
C ARG A 306 -4.40 -0.74 -4.31
N GLY A 307 -3.26 -0.73 -3.61
CA GLY A 307 -3.05 -1.58 -2.44
C GLY A 307 -3.63 -1.01 -1.14
N ALA A 308 -3.79 0.31 -1.07
CA ALA A 308 -4.40 0.97 0.06
C ALA A 308 -5.95 0.92 0.06
N GLY A 309 -6.60 0.16 -0.84
CA GLY A 309 -8.06 0.00 -0.84
C GLY A 309 -8.87 1.23 -1.26
N VAL A 310 -8.24 2.32 -1.71
CA VAL A 310 -8.94 3.57 -2.08
C VAL A 310 -9.93 3.36 -3.22
N GLY A 311 -9.53 2.59 -4.23
CA GLY A 311 -10.42 2.26 -5.35
C GLY A 311 -11.66 1.50 -4.91
N ARG A 312 -11.55 0.64 -3.88
CA ARG A 312 -12.69 -0.10 -3.34
C ARG A 312 -13.66 0.84 -2.63
N ASP A 313 -13.16 1.74 -1.81
CA ASP A 313 -13.99 2.73 -1.10
C ASP A 313 -14.77 3.61 -2.09
N ILE A 314 -14.14 4.06 -3.18
CA ILE A 314 -14.83 4.81 -4.24
C ILE A 314 -15.89 3.95 -4.92
N TRP A 315 -15.56 2.70 -5.24
CA TRP A 315 -16.50 1.78 -5.88
C TRP A 315 -17.73 1.52 -5.03
N ASP A 316 -17.57 1.32 -3.72
CA ASP A 316 -18.70 1.07 -2.81
C ASP A 316 -19.64 2.30 -2.75
N GLN A 317 -19.11 3.53 -2.79
CA GLN A 317 -19.95 4.74 -2.89
C GLN A 317 -20.66 4.88 -4.25
N ILE A 318 -20.00 4.52 -5.36
CA ILE A 318 -20.66 4.47 -6.67
C ILE A 318 -21.84 3.51 -6.62
N LEU A 319 -21.66 2.34 -6.02
CA LEU A 319 -22.71 1.33 -5.90
C LEU A 319 -23.90 1.78 -5.04
N GLU A 320 -23.68 2.69 -4.10
CA GLU A 320 -24.72 3.26 -3.24
C GLU A 320 -25.51 4.37 -3.96
N HIS A 321 -24.84 5.21 -4.77
CA HIS A 321 -25.43 6.45 -5.28
C HIS A 321 -25.65 6.50 -6.81
N CYS A 322 -24.99 5.65 -7.58
CA CYS A 322 -24.91 5.76 -9.05
C CYS A 322 -25.30 4.45 -9.74
N ARG A 323 -26.59 4.10 -9.67
CA ARG A 323 -27.17 3.00 -10.47
C ARG A 323 -28.36 3.50 -11.31
N PRO A 324 -28.59 2.96 -12.52
CA PRO A 324 -27.78 1.96 -13.24
C PRO A 324 -26.39 2.49 -13.62
N LEU A 325 -25.38 1.61 -13.68
CA LEU A 325 -23.98 1.95 -13.99
C LEU A 325 -23.50 1.16 -15.21
N PHE A 326 -22.73 1.79 -16.08
CA PHE A 326 -22.08 1.10 -17.21
C PHE A 326 -20.76 1.76 -17.61
N TRP A 327 -19.86 0.96 -18.17
CA TRP A 327 -18.51 1.39 -18.55
C TRP A 327 -17.91 0.50 -19.62
N ARG A 328 -16.78 0.93 -20.19
CA ARG A 328 -15.97 0.11 -21.10
C ARG A 328 -14.50 0.07 -20.68
N SER A 329 -13.79 -0.96 -21.11
CA SER A 329 -12.37 -1.12 -20.85
C SER A 329 -11.68 -1.78 -22.04
N LYS A 330 -10.41 -1.45 -22.29
CA LYS A 330 -9.62 -2.12 -23.33
C LYS A 330 -9.38 -3.59 -22.96
N PRO A 331 -9.35 -4.54 -23.92
CA PRO A 331 -9.14 -5.96 -23.64
C PRO A 331 -7.87 -6.28 -22.84
N ASP A 332 -6.80 -5.52 -23.05
CA ASP A 332 -5.48 -5.68 -22.42
C ASP A 332 -5.38 -5.04 -21.01
N ASN A 333 -6.44 -4.40 -20.53
CA ASN A 333 -6.41 -3.72 -19.24
C ASN A 333 -6.41 -4.73 -18.07
N ASN A 334 -5.40 -4.64 -17.20
CA ASN A 334 -5.19 -5.54 -16.05
C ASN A 334 -6.40 -5.58 -15.09
N ILE A 335 -7.20 -4.51 -15.00
CA ILE A 335 -8.38 -4.43 -14.13
C ILE A 335 -9.56 -5.29 -14.61
N ASN A 336 -9.55 -5.78 -15.86
CA ASN A 336 -10.68 -6.51 -16.45
C ASN A 336 -11.09 -7.75 -15.65
N LYS A 337 -10.13 -8.45 -15.01
CA LYS A 337 -10.44 -9.58 -14.12
C LYS A 337 -11.33 -9.16 -12.95
N TRP A 338 -11.08 -7.98 -12.39
CA TRP A 338 -11.90 -7.42 -11.32
C TRP A 338 -13.24 -6.93 -11.84
N TYR A 339 -13.28 -6.20 -12.97
CA TYR A 339 -14.56 -5.77 -13.56
C TYR A 339 -15.50 -6.94 -13.85
N MET A 340 -14.99 -8.07 -14.38
CA MET A 340 -15.79 -9.28 -14.60
C MET A 340 -16.34 -9.88 -13.30
N SER A 341 -15.67 -9.67 -12.16
CA SER A 341 -16.12 -10.15 -10.85
C SER A 341 -17.21 -9.29 -10.20
N VAL A 342 -17.36 -8.03 -10.63
CA VAL A 342 -18.30 -7.07 -10.02
C VAL A 342 -19.47 -6.70 -10.94
N ALA A 343 -19.34 -6.88 -12.25
CA ALA A 343 -20.38 -6.54 -13.21
C ALA A 343 -21.56 -7.53 -13.16
N GLN A 344 -22.76 -7.03 -13.47
CA GLN A 344 -23.93 -7.88 -13.70
C GLN A 344 -23.84 -8.62 -15.04
N GLY A 345 -23.24 -7.97 -16.06
CA GLY A 345 -23.04 -8.57 -17.36
C GLY A 345 -21.93 -7.89 -18.16
N ILE A 346 -21.47 -8.59 -19.21
CA ILE A 346 -20.40 -8.16 -20.11
C ILE A 346 -20.72 -8.52 -21.56
N GLU A 347 -20.44 -7.61 -22.48
CA GLU A 347 -20.31 -7.86 -23.92
C GLU A 347 -18.86 -7.57 -24.33
N LYS A 348 -18.30 -8.35 -25.25
CA LYS A 348 -16.92 -8.21 -25.71
C LYS A 348 -16.89 -8.08 -27.21
N ASP A 349 -16.08 -7.15 -27.69
CA ASP A 349 -15.57 -7.16 -29.06
C ASP A 349 -14.03 -7.08 -29.06
N ASP A 350 -13.43 -7.04 -30.24
CA ASP A 350 -11.97 -7.03 -30.42
C ASP A 350 -11.31 -5.76 -29.86
N SER A 351 -12.06 -4.66 -29.75
CA SER A 351 -11.56 -3.34 -29.37
C SER A 351 -11.84 -2.99 -27.90
N TRP A 352 -12.93 -3.50 -27.34
CA TRP A 352 -13.49 -3.09 -26.05
C TRP A 352 -14.30 -4.19 -25.38
N TYR A 353 -14.24 -4.20 -24.06
CA TYR A 353 -15.20 -4.92 -23.20
C TYR A 353 -16.16 -3.92 -22.58
N TYR A 354 -17.45 -4.21 -22.68
CA TYR A 354 -18.55 -3.37 -22.19
C TYR A 354 -19.19 -4.04 -20.99
N TYR A 355 -19.34 -3.30 -19.90
CA TYR A 355 -19.83 -3.81 -18.63
C TYR A 355 -21.02 -2.99 -18.15
N TRP A 356 -21.93 -3.62 -17.41
CA TRP A 356 -23.06 -2.94 -16.78
C TRP A 356 -23.41 -3.53 -15.41
N LEU A 357 -24.12 -2.74 -14.60
CA LEU A 357 -24.64 -3.11 -13.29
C LEU A 357 -25.96 -2.39 -13.01
N GLY A 358 -26.97 -3.14 -12.56
CA GLY A 358 -28.29 -2.60 -12.25
C GLY A 358 -29.08 -2.18 -13.49
N LEU A 359 -28.73 -2.70 -14.67
CA LEU A 359 -29.35 -2.35 -15.94
C LEU A 359 -30.42 -3.37 -16.33
N GLY A 360 -31.61 -2.89 -16.71
CA GLY A 360 -32.68 -3.73 -17.26
C GLY A 360 -32.33 -4.27 -18.64
N GLN A 361 -32.73 -5.51 -18.94
CA GLN A 361 -32.34 -6.22 -20.18
C GLN A 361 -32.71 -5.45 -21.46
N SER A 362 -33.86 -4.76 -21.46
CA SER A 362 -34.32 -3.97 -22.61
C SER A 362 -33.44 -2.77 -22.94
N LEU A 363 -32.67 -2.26 -21.97
CA LEU A 363 -31.79 -1.10 -22.15
C LEU A 363 -30.38 -1.49 -22.61
N ILE A 364 -30.00 -2.77 -22.51
CA ILE A 364 -28.65 -3.24 -22.82
C ILE A 364 -28.22 -2.84 -24.25
N PRO A 365 -28.99 -3.10 -25.34
CA PRO A 365 -28.53 -2.76 -26.68
C PRO A 365 -28.25 -1.27 -26.87
N ALA A 366 -29.09 -0.40 -26.31
CA ALA A 366 -28.91 1.05 -26.38
C ALA A 366 -27.67 1.50 -25.59
N THR A 367 -27.47 0.96 -24.37
CA THR A 367 -26.29 1.26 -23.55
C THR A 367 -24.99 0.82 -24.23
N ILE A 368 -24.98 -0.36 -24.86
CA ILE A 368 -23.82 -0.83 -25.63
C ILE A 368 -23.52 0.09 -26.81
N GLN A 369 -24.53 0.58 -27.52
CA GLN A 369 -24.35 1.57 -28.58
C GLN A 369 -23.76 2.89 -28.05
N THR A 370 -24.25 3.38 -26.90
CA THR A 370 -23.69 4.55 -26.22
C THR A 370 -22.24 4.37 -25.83
N LEU A 371 -21.85 3.17 -25.36
CA LEU A 371 -20.46 2.86 -25.03
C LEU A 371 -19.57 2.73 -26.27
N LYS A 372 -20.10 2.18 -27.37
CA LYS A 372 -19.40 2.07 -28.66
C LYS A 372 -19.13 3.45 -29.27
N SER A 373 -20.07 4.39 -29.12
CA SER A 373 -19.94 5.75 -29.68
C SER A 373 -19.01 6.67 -28.89
N GLN A 374 -18.60 6.31 -27.67
CA GLN A 374 -17.67 7.15 -26.89
C GLN A 374 -16.32 7.28 -27.61
N PRO A 375 -15.71 8.49 -27.65
CA PRO A 375 -14.40 8.70 -28.26
C PRO A 375 -13.28 8.05 -27.43
N GLU A 376 -12.13 7.81 -28.06
CA GLU A 376 -10.93 7.44 -27.32
C GLU A 376 -10.28 8.67 -26.70
N ASP A 377 -10.21 8.72 -25.37
CA ASP A 377 -9.75 9.91 -24.63
C ASP A 377 -8.23 9.98 -24.44
N PHE A 378 -7.49 8.94 -24.82
CA PHE A 378 -6.03 8.86 -24.67
C PHE A 378 -5.34 8.74 -26.02
N PHE A 379 -4.11 9.24 -26.14
CA PHE A 379 -3.27 8.90 -27.28
C PHE A 379 -2.88 7.40 -27.27
N PRO A 380 -2.67 6.78 -28.44
CA PRO A 380 -2.08 5.45 -28.50
C PRO A 380 -0.68 5.44 -27.85
N LYS A 381 -0.24 4.26 -27.43
CA LYS A 381 1.10 4.07 -26.87
C LYS A 381 2.18 4.25 -27.93
#